data_AF-A0A1M6Q1C4-F1
#
_entry.id   AF-A0A1M6Q1C4-F1
#
_cell.length_a   1.000
_cell.length_b   1.000
_cell.length_c   1.000
_cell.angle_alpha   90.00
_cell.angle_beta   90.00
_cell.angle_gamma   90.00
#
_symmetry.space_group_name_H-M   'P 1'
#
loop_
_entity.id
_entity.type
_entity.pdbx_description
1 polymer ?
#
loop_
_entity_poly.entity_id
_entity_poly.type
_entity_poly.pdbx_seq_one_letter_code
_entity_poly.pdbx_strand_id
1 'polypeptide(L)'
;MSDFHGVFPYLVSPVDADGKVRDGVLGRLCDDLIKSGVHGLTPLGSTGEFAYLNNTQRASVVQTTIEVAKGRVPVVAGVVSTSTADAVAQAKSYQKLGADGILAILEAYFPLQDAQIESYFRAIADAVDIPVVIYTNPQFQRSDLTLDVIARLAAHPRIGYIKDASTNTGRLLSIMNRCGDSIKVFSASAHIPAAVMLIGGVGWMAGPACIIPRQSVELYNLCKRKRWDEALTLQRKLWRINETFARYNLAACIKAGLAIQGYEVGDPIPPQAALTADERKAVEAVLREVG
;
A
#
# COMPACT_ATOMS: atom_id res chain seq x y z
N MET A 1 16.12 -10.51 -8.45
CA MET A 1 15.37 -9.31 -8.03
C MET A 1 15.81 -8.93 -6.63
N SER A 2 15.91 -7.64 -6.33
CA SER A 2 16.20 -7.14 -4.98
C SER A 2 15.00 -7.34 -4.06
N ASP A 3 15.23 -7.70 -2.80
CA ASP A 3 14.19 -7.86 -1.78
C ASP A 3 13.42 -6.56 -1.50
N PHE A 4 12.10 -6.65 -1.33
CA PHE A 4 11.27 -5.50 -0.93
C PHE A 4 11.49 -5.16 0.55
N HIS A 5 11.75 -3.88 0.83
CA HIS A 5 11.95 -3.36 2.18
C HIS A 5 11.68 -1.85 2.23
N GLY A 6 11.47 -1.30 3.43
CA GLY A 6 11.37 0.14 3.61
C GLY A 6 9.99 0.72 3.35
N VAL A 7 9.97 1.92 2.80
CA VAL A 7 8.77 2.74 2.66
C VAL A 7 8.25 2.67 1.24
N PHE A 8 7.02 2.17 1.08
CA PHE A 8 6.29 2.14 -0.18
C PHE A 8 5.06 3.04 -0.07
N PRO A 9 5.06 4.24 -0.68
CA PRO A 9 3.87 5.06 -0.77
C PRO A 9 2.74 4.30 -1.46
N TYR A 10 1.58 4.29 -0.82
CA TYR A 10 0.36 3.78 -1.43
C TYR A 10 -0.22 4.91 -2.29
N LEU A 11 0.15 4.90 -3.56
CA LEU A 11 -0.09 6.00 -4.48
C LEU A 11 -1.60 6.25 -4.61
N VAL A 12 -1.99 7.53 -4.59
CA VAL A 12 -3.32 7.94 -5.04
C VAL A 12 -3.45 7.69 -6.54
N SER A 13 -4.67 7.64 -7.05
CA SER A 13 -4.94 7.63 -8.49
C SER A 13 -5.46 9.00 -8.94
N PRO A 14 -4.61 9.86 -9.54
CA PRO A 14 -5.02 11.15 -10.05
C PRO A 14 -6.05 11.02 -11.16
N VAL A 15 -7.21 11.66 -11.02
CA VAL A 15 -8.28 11.62 -12.03
C VAL A 15 -8.87 13.02 -12.22
N ASP A 16 -9.38 13.30 -13.43
CA ASP A 16 -10.22 14.46 -13.67
C ASP A 16 -11.71 14.18 -13.35
N ALA A 17 -12.56 15.18 -13.57
CA ALA A 17 -13.99 15.10 -13.27
C ALA A 17 -14.73 14.04 -14.10
N ASP A 18 -14.21 13.67 -15.27
CA ASP A 18 -14.77 12.64 -16.14
C ASP A 18 -14.21 11.24 -15.79
N GLY A 19 -13.36 11.16 -14.75
CA GLY A 19 -12.70 9.94 -14.32
C GLY A 19 -11.48 9.56 -15.16
N LYS A 20 -11.02 10.40 -16.10
CA LYS A 20 -9.81 10.08 -16.85
C LYS A 20 -8.57 10.24 -15.97
N VAL A 21 -7.67 9.26 -16.03
CA VAL A 21 -6.43 9.28 -15.26
C VAL A 21 -5.54 10.44 -15.72
N ARG A 22 -4.99 11.19 -14.77
CA ARG A 22 -4.06 12.30 -15.01
C ARG A 22 -2.61 11.80 -14.98
N ASP A 23 -2.19 11.10 -16.03
CA ASP A 23 -0.89 10.43 -16.09
C ASP A 23 0.29 11.38 -15.81
N GLY A 24 0.25 12.61 -16.33
CA GLY A 24 1.30 13.60 -16.07
C GLY A 24 1.42 14.00 -14.60
N VAL A 25 0.30 14.09 -13.88
CA VAL A 25 0.29 14.41 -12.44
C VAL A 25 0.81 13.22 -11.64
N LEU A 26 0.36 12.01 -11.97
CA LEU A 26 0.85 10.77 -11.35
C LEU A 26 2.35 10.60 -11.57
N GLY A 27 2.82 10.84 -12.79
CA GLY A 27 4.23 10.73 -13.13
C GLY A 27 5.10 11.71 -12.35
N ARG A 28 4.69 12.97 -12.24
CA ARG A 28 5.40 13.95 -11.40
C ARG A 28 5.45 13.51 -9.93
N LEU A 29 4.33 13.05 -9.38
CA LEU A 29 4.26 12.54 -8.01
C LEU A 29 5.23 11.36 -7.80
N CYS A 30 5.20 10.35 -8.67
CA CYS A 30 6.10 9.21 -8.59
C CYS A 30 7.58 9.61 -8.65
N ASP A 31 7.95 10.52 -9.56
CA ASP A 31 9.32 10.99 -9.69
C ASP A 31 9.83 11.72 -8.43
N ASP A 32 9.00 12.58 -7.84
CA ASP A 32 9.34 13.32 -6.62
C ASP A 32 9.40 12.41 -5.38
N LEU A 33 8.53 11.39 -5.31
CA LEU A 33 8.60 10.37 -4.26
C LEU A 33 9.90 9.57 -4.34
N ILE A 34 10.30 9.14 -5.54
CA ILE A 34 11.58 8.45 -5.77
C ILE A 34 12.76 9.35 -5.36
N LYS A 35 12.78 10.63 -5.77
CA LYS A 35 13.82 11.59 -5.35
C LYS A 35 13.84 11.84 -3.84
N SER A 36 12.72 11.61 -3.16
CA SER A 36 12.61 11.72 -1.70
C SER A 36 13.13 10.47 -0.96
N GLY A 37 13.58 9.43 -1.68
CA GLY A 37 14.25 8.26 -1.11
C GLY A 37 13.32 7.11 -0.73
N VAL A 38 12.09 7.08 -1.25
CA VAL A 38 11.19 5.93 -1.01
C VAL A 38 11.79 4.67 -1.64
N HIS A 39 11.45 3.51 -1.08
CA HIS A 39 12.13 2.25 -1.40
C HIS A 39 11.36 1.42 -2.44
N GLY A 40 10.17 1.88 -2.82
CA GLY A 40 9.29 1.26 -3.79
C GLY A 40 8.01 2.06 -3.93
N LEU A 41 7.18 1.69 -4.89
CA LEU A 41 5.89 2.32 -5.17
C LEU A 41 4.80 1.25 -5.21
N THR A 42 3.63 1.57 -4.66
CA THR A 42 2.50 0.63 -4.68
C THR A 42 1.25 1.34 -5.24
N PRO A 43 1.01 1.29 -6.56
CA PRO A 43 -0.24 1.75 -7.15
C PRO A 43 -1.38 0.76 -6.88
N LEU A 44 -2.62 1.23 -7.08
CA LEU A 44 -3.84 0.44 -6.91
C LEU A 44 -4.01 -0.15 -5.50
N GLY A 45 -3.58 0.64 -4.52
CA GLY A 45 -3.94 0.43 -3.13
C GLY A 45 -5.33 0.91 -2.76
N SER A 46 -5.74 0.69 -1.51
CA SER A 46 -6.97 1.29 -0.99
C SER A 46 -6.91 2.83 -1.06
N THR A 47 -5.73 3.43 -0.78
CA THR A 47 -5.47 4.86 -0.99
C THR A 47 -5.51 5.26 -2.47
N GLY A 48 -5.19 4.33 -3.37
CA GLY A 48 -5.29 4.50 -4.82
C GLY A 48 -6.69 4.27 -5.38
N GLU A 49 -7.69 4.07 -4.51
CA GLU A 49 -9.10 3.94 -4.89
C GLU A 49 -9.36 2.80 -5.88
N PHE A 50 -8.62 1.68 -5.76
CA PHE A 50 -8.76 0.54 -6.69
C PHE A 50 -10.22 0.12 -6.93
N ALA A 51 -11.07 0.20 -5.90
CA ALA A 51 -12.45 -0.26 -5.91
C ALA A 51 -13.35 0.63 -6.78
N TYR A 52 -12.89 1.84 -7.10
CA TYR A 52 -13.63 2.86 -7.84
C TYR A 52 -13.07 3.08 -9.27
N LEU A 53 -12.04 2.32 -9.64
CA LEU A 53 -11.42 2.35 -10.96
C LEU A 53 -11.84 1.14 -11.78
N ASN A 54 -12.22 1.38 -13.03
CA ASN A 54 -12.40 0.34 -14.03
C ASN A 54 -11.05 -0.19 -14.55
N ASN A 55 -11.08 -1.28 -15.31
CA ASN A 55 -9.87 -1.98 -15.78
C ASN A 55 -8.95 -1.09 -16.64
N THR A 56 -9.51 -0.21 -17.47
CA THR A 56 -8.74 0.72 -18.31
C THR A 56 -8.00 1.73 -17.45
N GLN A 57 -8.68 2.32 -16.46
CA GLN A 57 -8.06 3.26 -15.52
C GLN A 57 -6.97 2.57 -14.68
N ARG A 58 -7.25 1.36 -14.18
CA ARG A 58 -6.27 0.56 -13.42
C ARG A 58 -5.01 0.30 -14.24
N ALA A 59 -5.15 -0.11 -15.50
CA ALA A 59 -4.02 -0.36 -16.40
C ALA A 59 -3.20 0.91 -16.65
N SER A 60 -3.84 2.06 -16.89
CA SER A 60 -3.16 3.35 -17.07
C SER A 60 -2.37 3.77 -15.82
N VAL A 61 -2.95 3.65 -14.62
CA VAL A 61 -2.25 3.97 -13.36
C VAL A 61 -0.99 3.09 -13.19
N VAL A 62 -1.11 1.78 -13.43
CA VAL A 62 0.02 0.85 -13.31
C VAL A 62 1.09 1.15 -14.35
N GLN A 63 0.70 1.31 -15.62
CA GLN A 63 1.61 1.60 -16.72
C GLN A 63 2.39 2.89 -16.46
N THR A 64 1.71 4.00 -16.15
CA THR A 64 2.35 5.28 -15.85
C THR A 64 3.30 5.18 -14.66
N THR A 65 2.95 4.42 -13.62
CA THR A 65 3.82 4.21 -12.46
C THR A 65 5.11 3.47 -12.86
N ILE A 66 5.01 2.41 -13.65
CA ILE A 66 6.17 1.63 -14.13
C ILE A 66 7.06 2.46 -15.06
N GLU A 67 6.46 3.15 -16.03
CA GLU A 67 7.16 3.98 -17.02
C GLU A 67 7.95 5.11 -16.36
N VAL A 68 7.45 5.68 -15.25
CA VAL A 68 8.19 6.68 -14.49
C VAL A 68 9.19 6.03 -13.54
N ALA A 69 8.87 4.92 -12.88
CA ALA A 69 9.81 4.26 -11.97
C ALA A 69 11.12 3.90 -12.68
N LYS A 70 11.07 3.42 -13.94
CA LYS A 70 12.24 3.09 -14.79
C LYS A 70 13.26 2.20 -14.06
N GLY A 71 12.79 1.26 -13.24
CA GLY A 71 13.62 0.37 -12.44
C GLY A 71 14.41 1.05 -11.30
N ARG A 72 14.19 2.34 -11.01
CA ARG A 72 14.86 3.06 -9.91
C ARG A 72 14.44 2.53 -8.54
N VAL A 73 13.19 2.10 -8.43
CA VAL A 73 12.60 1.43 -7.26
C VAL A 73 11.56 0.41 -7.76
N PRO A 74 11.30 -0.69 -7.02
CA PRO A 74 10.30 -1.67 -7.40
C PRO A 74 8.87 -1.10 -7.41
N VAL A 75 8.08 -1.50 -8.39
CA VAL A 75 6.63 -1.23 -8.46
C VAL A 75 5.84 -2.49 -8.11
N VAL A 76 5.09 -2.44 -7.01
CA VAL A 76 4.22 -3.53 -6.55
C VAL A 76 2.76 -3.17 -6.87
N ALA A 77 2.19 -3.77 -7.91
CA ALA A 77 0.85 -3.42 -8.37
C ALA A 77 -0.25 -4.15 -7.58
N GLY A 78 -1.23 -3.40 -7.08
CA GLY A 78 -2.44 -3.98 -6.46
C GLY A 78 -3.28 -4.76 -7.47
N VAL A 79 -3.49 -6.05 -7.19
CA VAL A 79 -4.44 -6.92 -7.89
C VAL A 79 -5.57 -7.22 -6.92
N VAL A 80 -6.78 -6.86 -7.32
CA VAL A 80 -7.96 -6.98 -6.48
C VAL A 80 -9.15 -7.44 -7.28
N SER A 81 -9.80 -8.49 -6.80
CA SER A 81 -10.97 -9.07 -7.45
C SER A 81 -11.74 -9.98 -6.49
N THR A 82 -13.01 -10.17 -6.80
CA THR A 82 -13.86 -11.22 -6.22
C THR A 82 -13.75 -12.56 -6.95
N SER A 83 -13.07 -12.61 -8.10
CA SER A 83 -12.94 -13.84 -8.91
C SER A 83 -11.49 -14.16 -9.28
N THR A 84 -11.15 -15.44 -9.23
CA THR A 84 -9.79 -15.92 -9.53
C THR A 84 -9.38 -15.62 -10.98
N ALA A 85 -10.29 -15.80 -11.94
CA ALA A 85 -9.98 -15.57 -13.35
C ALA A 85 -9.59 -14.11 -13.64
N ASP A 86 -10.34 -13.16 -13.06
CA ASP A 86 -10.06 -11.74 -13.20
C ASP A 86 -8.78 -11.33 -12.47
N ALA A 87 -8.54 -11.82 -11.25
CA ALA A 87 -7.29 -11.56 -10.53
C ALA A 87 -6.05 -12.08 -11.29
N VAL A 88 -6.14 -13.29 -11.86
CA VAL A 88 -5.08 -13.86 -12.71
C VAL A 88 -4.85 -13.02 -13.97
N ALA A 89 -5.92 -12.55 -14.61
CA ALA A 89 -5.81 -11.70 -15.80
C ALA A 89 -5.12 -10.35 -15.47
N GLN A 90 -5.51 -9.71 -14.36
CA GLN A 90 -4.87 -8.49 -13.88
C GLN A 90 -3.38 -8.72 -13.56
N ALA A 91 -3.05 -9.77 -12.81
CA ALA A 91 -1.67 -10.08 -12.43
C ALA A 91 -0.75 -10.31 -13.64
N LYS A 92 -1.22 -11.11 -14.62
CA LYS A 92 -0.50 -11.33 -15.89
C LYS A 92 -0.31 -10.04 -16.68
N SER A 93 -1.36 -9.20 -16.73
CA SER A 93 -1.30 -7.90 -17.42
C SER A 93 -0.27 -6.98 -16.78
N TYR A 94 -0.28 -6.85 -15.45
CA TYR A 94 0.66 -5.98 -14.72
C TYR A 94 2.10 -6.50 -14.78
N GLN A 95 2.32 -7.82 -14.72
CA GLN A 95 3.64 -8.40 -15.01
C GLN A 95 4.09 -8.04 -16.43
N LYS A 96 3.22 -8.18 -17.44
CA LYS A 96 3.56 -7.87 -18.83
C LYS A 96 3.91 -6.39 -19.03
N LEU A 97 3.29 -5.49 -18.25
CA LEU A 97 3.63 -4.07 -18.24
C LEU A 97 4.97 -3.78 -17.55
N GLY A 98 5.50 -4.71 -16.76
CA GLY A 98 6.78 -4.59 -16.07
C GLY A 98 6.69 -4.33 -14.56
N ALA A 99 5.59 -4.72 -13.90
CA ALA A 99 5.52 -4.69 -12.43
C ALA A 99 6.57 -5.63 -11.83
N ASP A 100 7.19 -5.21 -10.73
CA ASP A 100 8.21 -6.00 -10.01
C ASP A 100 7.60 -6.96 -9.00
N GLY A 101 6.35 -6.72 -8.60
CA GLY A 101 5.59 -7.62 -7.75
C GLY A 101 4.10 -7.34 -7.78
N ILE A 102 3.32 -8.26 -7.21
CA ILE A 102 1.87 -8.16 -7.11
C ILE A 102 1.47 -8.05 -5.64
N LEU A 103 0.68 -7.04 -5.29
CA LEU A 103 -0.06 -7.02 -4.03
C LEU A 103 -1.43 -7.66 -4.24
N ALA A 104 -1.56 -8.93 -3.87
CA ALA A 104 -2.79 -9.71 -4.05
C ALA A 104 -3.80 -9.42 -2.95
N ILE A 105 -5.00 -8.98 -3.31
CA ILE A 105 -6.08 -8.57 -2.42
C ILE A 105 -7.32 -9.39 -2.79
N LEU A 106 -7.80 -10.22 -1.86
CA LEU A 106 -9.07 -10.93 -2.04
C LEU A 106 -10.24 -10.02 -1.64
N GLU A 107 -11.22 -9.87 -2.53
CA GLU A 107 -12.54 -9.39 -2.16
C GLU A 107 -13.53 -10.55 -2.13
N ALA A 108 -14.52 -10.47 -1.24
CA ALA A 108 -15.55 -11.48 -1.14
C ALA A 108 -16.92 -10.83 -0.96
N TYR A 109 -17.93 -11.40 -1.62
CA TYR A 109 -19.34 -11.08 -1.38
C TYR A 109 -19.97 -12.14 -0.48
N PHE A 110 -19.95 -13.41 -0.93
CA PHE A 110 -20.30 -14.58 -0.14
C PHE A 110 -19.13 -15.03 0.73
N PRO A 111 -19.40 -15.65 1.90
CA PRO A 111 -18.34 -16.21 2.73
C PRO A 111 -17.58 -17.33 2.00
N LEU A 112 -16.27 -17.35 2.14
CA LEU A 112 -15.38 -18.38 1.59
C LEU A 112 -14.73 -19.16 2.75
N GLN A 113 -14.49 -20.46 2.55
CA GLN A 113 -13.70 -21.25 3.50
C GLN A 113 -12.20 -21.12 3.17
N ASP A 114 -11.36 -21.47 4.13
CA ASP A 114 -9.89 -21.41 4.04
C ASP A 114 -9.34 -22.02 2.74
N ALA A 115 -9.89 -23.15 2.27
CA ALA A 115 -9.44 -23.79 1.04
C ALA A 115 -9.70 -22.95 -0.23
N GLN A 116 -10.81 -22.20 -0.29
CA GLN A 116 -11.10 -21.31 -1.42
C GLN A 116 -10.30 -20.01 -1.34
N ILE A 117 -10.07 -19.49 -0.14
CA ILE A 117 -9.18 -18.33 0.08
C ILE A 117 -7.76 -18.69 -0.36
N GLU A 118 -7.26 -19.86 0.06
CA GLU A 118 -5.93 -20.35 -0.32
C GLU A 118 -5.80 -20.53 -1.83
N SER A 119 -6.79 -21.14 -2.49
CA SER A 119 -6.74 -21.39 -3.93
C SER A 119 -6.72 -20.10 -4.76
N TYR A 120 -7.37 -19.03 -4.29
CA TYR A 120 -7.32 -17.71 -4.91
C TYR A 120 -5.89 -17.14 -4.95
N PHE A 121 -5.20 -17.11 -3.80
CA PHE A 121 -3.83 -16.59 -3.72
C PHE A 121 -2.84 -17.46 -4.48
N ARG A 122 -2.98 -18.79 -4.42
CA ARG A 122 -2.15 -19.72 -5.20
C ARG A 122 -2.31 -19.50 -6.68
N ALA A 123 -3.54 -19.36 -7.19
CA ALA A 123 -3.77 -19.14 -8.61
C ALA A 123 -3.14 -17.84 -9.14
N ILE A 124 -3.18 -16.75 -8.36
CA ILE A 124 -2.47 -15.51 -8.70
C ILE A 124 -0.97 -15.76 -8.72
N ALA A 125 -0.43 -16.37 -7.66
CA ALA A 125 0.99 -16.64 -7.57
C ALA A 125 1.46 -17.58 -8.69
N ASP A 126 0.64 -18.57 -9.09
CA ASP A 126 0.88 -19.51 -10.18
C ASP A 126 0.92 -18.88 -11.57
N ALA A 127 0.22 -17.76 -11.74
CA ALA A 127 0.07 -17.08 -13.01
C ALA A 127 1.23 -16.14 -13.39
N VAL A 128 2.13 -15.85 -12.47
CA VAL A 128 3.20 -14.84 -12.61
C VAL A 128 4.56 -15.40 -12.19
N ASP A 129 5.65 -14.79 -12.64
CA ASP A 129 7.04 -15.12 -12.29
C ASP A 129 7.63 -14.13 -11.28
N ILE A 130 6.89 -13.08 -10.94
CA ILE A 130 7.29 -12.02 -10.00
C ILE A 130 6.76 -12.29 -8.58
N PRO A 131 7.43 -11.77 -7.53
CA PRO A 131 6.98 -11.92 -6.14
C PRO A 131 5.55 -11.44 -5.87
N VAL A 132 4.85 -12.17 -5.00
CA VAL A 132 3.51 -11.85 -4.50
C VAL A 132 3.60 -11.43 -3.03
N VAL A 133 2.96 -10.31 -2.74
CA VAL A 133 2.65 -9.79 -1.40
C VAL A 133 1.19 -10.11 -1.13
N ILE A 134 0.90 -10.95 -0.14
CA ILE A 134 -0.48 -11.17 0.32
C ILE A 134 -0.96 -9.94 1.07
N TYR A 135 -2.17 -9.47 0.80
CA TYR A 135 -2.83 -8.45 1.63
C TYR A 135 -3.82 -9.08 2.61
N THR A 136 -3.84 -8.58 3.85
CA THR A 136 -4.79 -9.00 4.88
C THR A 136 -5.28 -7.81 5.70
N ASN A 137 -6.58 -7.79 6.00
CA ASN A 137 -7.19 -6.84 6.91
C ASN A 137 -8.53 -7.39 7.41
N PRO A 138 -8.55 -8.20 8.49
CA PRO A 138 -9.77 -8.82 9.00
C PRO A 138 -10.79 -7.81 9.54
N GLN A 139 -10.42 -6.54 9.75
CA GLN A 139 -11.36 -5.51 10.20
C GLN A 139 -12.22 -4.95 9.06
N PHE A 140 -11.83 -5.17 7.80
CA PHE A 140 -12.51 -4.63 6.63
C PHE A 140 -12.90 -5.69 5.59
N GLN A 141 -12.08 -6.73 5.42
CA GLN A 141 -12.37 -7.82 4.51
C GLN A 141 -13.46 -8.75 5.06
N ARG A 142 -14.38 -9.20 4.19
CA ARG A 142 -15.43 -10.15 4.56
C ARG A 142 -14.92 -11.58 4.75
N SER A 143 -13.78 -11.90 4.14
CA SER A 143 -13.09 -13.18 4.27
C SER A 143 -11.60 -12.88 4.35
N ASP A 144 -10.97 -13.31 5.43
CA ASP A 144 -9.56 -13.02 5.73
C ASP A 144 -8.79 -14.31 6.04
N LEU A 145 -7.46 -14.24 6.07
CA LEU A 145 -6.59 -15.40 6.19
C LEU A 145 -6.33 -15.77 7.65
N THR A 146 -6.53 -17.06 7.99
CA THR A 146 -6.05 -17.61 9.25
C THR A 146 -4.51 -17.72 9.26
N LEU A 147 -3.89 -17.83 10.44
CA LEU A 147 -2.44 -18.03 10.54
C LEU A 147 -1.98 -19.30 9.81
N ASP A 148 -2.83 -20.34 9.79
CA ASP A 148 -2.49 -21.61 9.15
C ASP A 148 -2.59 -21.53 7.63
N VAL A 149 -3.56 -20.77 7.10
CA VAL A 149 -3.62 -20.44 5.66
C VAL A 149 -2.37 -19.65 5.26
N ILE A 150 -1.98 -18.64 6.05
CA ILE A 150 -0.76 -17.84 5.77
C ILE A 150 0.47 -18.74 5.73
N ALA A 151 0.63 -19.65 6.69
CA ALA A 151 1.76 -20.57 6.73
C ALA A 151 1.81 -21.50 5.51
N ARG A 152 0.66 -22.02 5.06
CA ARG A 152 0.60 -22.85 3.84
C ARG A 152 0.89 -22.05 2.57
N LEU A 153 0.45 -20.81 2.50
CA LEU A 153 0.73 -19.91 1.37
C LEU A 153 2.21 -19.51 1.32
N ALA A 154 2.85 -19.26 2.47
CA ALA A 154 4.27 -18.92 2.57
C ALA A 154 5.21 -20.03 2.06
N ALA A 155 4.72 -21.28 1.93
CA ALA A 155 5.47 -22.37 1.32
C ALA A 155 5.55 -22.27 -0.22
N HIS A 156 4.77 -21.38 -0.85
CA HIS A 156 4.82 -21.19 -2.30
C HIS A 156 5.99 -20.29 -2.70
N PRO A 157 6.83 -20.66 -3.69
CA PRO A 157 8.10 -19.98 -3.98
C PRO A 157 7.97 -18.51 -4.42
N ARG A 158 6.77 -18.09 -4.88
CA ARG A 158 6.50 -16.70 -5.26
C ARG A 158 5.82 -15.89 -4.17
N ILE A 159 5.34 -16.50 -3.09
CA ILE A 159 4.68 -15.80 -1.98
C ILE A 159 5.72 -15.56 -0.89
N GLY A 160 6.43 -14.43 -1.00
CA GLY A 160 7.51 -14.08 -0.07
C GLY A 160 7.17 -12.97 0.92
N TYR A 161 5.99 -12.35 0.80
CA TYR A 161 5.64 -11.17 1.56
C TYR A 161 4.17 -11.18 2.00
N ILE A 162 3.88 -10.51 3.10
CA ILE A 162 2.53 -10.20 3.55
C ILE A 162 2.45 -8.75 4.02
N LYS A 163 1.40 -8.05 3.61
CA LYS A 163 1.02 -6.73 4.09
C LYS A 163 -0.23 -6.85 4.95
N ASP A 164 -0.10 -6.52 6.22
CA ASP A 164 -1.24 -6.43 7.14
C ASP A 164 -1.65 -4.96 7.31
N ALA A 165 -2.94 -4.69 7.14
CA ALA A 165 -3.53 -3.37 7.29
C ALA A 165 -4.55 -3.26 8.44
N SER A 166 -4.58 -4.24 9.34
CA SER A 166 -5.35 -4.17 10.58
C SER A 166 -4.65 -3.30 11.64
N THR A 167 -5.23 -3.21 12.83
CA THR A 167 -4.58 -2.63 14.01
C THR A 167 -3.91 -3.69 14.91
N ASN A 168 -3.95 -4.97 14.55
CA ASN A 168 -3.50 -6.06 15.41
C ASN A 168 -2.00 -6.38 15.22
N THR A 169 -1.13 -5.56 15.81
CA THR A 169 0.33 -5.76 15.71
C THR A 169 0.80 -7.10 16.31
N GLY A 170 0.09 -7.64 17.31
CA GLY A 170 0.40 -8.95 17.89
C GLY A 170 0.24 -10.10 16.89
N ARG A 171 -0.68 -9.97 15.93
CA ARG A 171 -0.83 -10.94 14.83
C ARG A 171 0.42 -10.97 13.93
N LEU A 172 1.07 -9.84 13.71
CA LEU A 172 2.30 -9.78 12.90
C LEU A 172 3.41 -10.62 13.54
N LEU A 173 3.57 -10.50 14.86
CA LEU A 173 4.54 -11.31 15.60
C LEU A 173 4.20 -12.80 15.52
N SER A 174 2.91 -13.17 15.60
CA SER A 174 2.48 -14.57 15.42
C SER A 174 2.80 -15.09 14.01
N ILE A 175 2.62 -14.28 12.97
CA ILE A 175 2.98 -14.63 11.58
C ILE A 175 4.49 -14.85 11.47
N MET A 176 5.29 -13.91 11.99
CA MET A 176 6.75 -14.00 11.98
C MET A 176 7.25 -15.25 12.72
N ASN A 177 6.72 -15.53 13.92
CA ASN A 177 7.08 -16.72 14.69
C ASN A 177 6.71 -18.03 13.99
N ARG A 178 5.61 -18.05 13.22
CA ARG A 178 5.14 -19.25 12.54
C ARG A 178 5.82 -19.50 11.20
N CYS A 179 6.11 -18.43 10.45
CA CYS A 179 6.59 -18.52 9.08
C CYS A 179 8.10 -18.26 8.96
N GLY A 180 8.73 -17.63 9.95
CA GLY A 180 10.13 -17.25 9.91
C GLY A 180 10.46 -16.40 8.68
N ASP A 181 11.58 -16.72 8.03
CA ASP A 181 12.05 -16.02 6.83
C ASP A 181 11.26 -16.35 5.55
N SER A 182 10.34 -17.32 5.60
CA SER A 182 9.52 -17.70 4.43
C SER A 182 8.54 -16.59 4.03
N ILE A 183 8.19 -15.68 4.95
CA ILE A 183 7.35 -14.54 4.63
C ILE A 183 7.80 -13.28 5.37
N LYS A 184 8.12 -12.23 4.61
CA LYS A 184 8.52 -10.93 5.14
C LYS A 184 7.28 -10.05 5.36
N VAL A 185 7.19 -9.39 6.51
CA VAL A 185 6.00 -8.63 6.91
C VAL A 185 6.15 -7.14 6.64
N PHE A 186 5.22 -6.59 5.87
CA PHE A 186 4.92 -5.16 5.75
C PHE A 186 3.70 -4.81 6.58
N SER A 187 3.65 -3.59 7.12
CA SER A 187 2.45 -3.03 7.72
C SER A 187 1.79 -1.95 6.83
N ALA A 188 0.57 -1.56 7.18
CA ALA A 188 -0.04 -0.29 6.74
C ALA A 188 0.01 0.78 7.86
N SER A 189 -0.66 1.91 7.63
CA SER A 189 -0.72 3.05 8.57
C SER A 189 -1.50 2.79 9.86
N ALA A 190 -2.28 1.71 9.93
CA ALA A 190 -3.01 1.31 11.13
C ALA A 190 -2.10 0.72 12.24
N HIS A 191 -0.89 0.26 11.87
CA HIS A 191 0.14 -0.11 12.82
C HIS A 191 1.11 1.04 13.05
N ILE A 192 1.71 1.11 14.24
CA ILE A 192 2.81 2.04 14.54
C ILE A 192 4.08 1.54 13.83
N PRO A 193 4.64 2.26 12.84
CA PRO A 193 5.82 1.80 12.09
C PRO A 193 7.01 1.42 12.97
N ALA A 194 7.35 2.22 13.97
CA ALA A 194 8.45 1.90 14.89
C ALA A 194 8.25 0.56 15.63
N ALA A 195 7.01 0.24 16.05
CA ALA A 195 6.72 -1.03 16.71
C ALA A 195 6.82 -2.21 15.75
N VAL A 196 6.37 -2.04 14.50
CA VAL A 196 6.47 -3.07 13.45
C VAL A 196 7.94 -3.36 13.13
N MET A 197 8.76 -2.32 12.97
CA MET A 197 10.19 -2.47 12.72
C MET A 197 10.91 -3.12 13.92
N LEU A 198 10.49 -2.83 15.16
CA LEU A 198 11.05 -3.43 16.37
C LEU A 198 10.84 -4.96 16.40
N ILE A 199 9.66 -5.44 16.02
CA ILE A 199 9.33 -6.87 16.06
C ILE A 199 9.84 -7.67 14.86
N GLY A 200 10.43 -7.02 13.85
CA GLY A 200 11.04 -7.69 12.70
C GLY A 200 10.38 -7.41 11.34
N GLY A 201 9.43 -6.49 11.26
CA GLY A 201 8.86 -6.05 9.99
C GLY A 201 9.92 -5.45 9.06
N VAL A 202 9.74 -5.61 7.75
CA VAL A 202 10.72 -5.15 6.75
C VAL A 202 10.44 -3.74 6.24
N GLY A 203 9.26 -3.19 6.53
CA GLY A 203 8.82 -1.89 6.05
C GLY A 203 7.31 -1.70 6.17
N TRP A 204 6.80 -0.69 5.47
CA TRP A 204 5.37 -0.44 5.38
C TRP A 204 4.94 0.10 4.01
N MET A 205 3.70 -0.22 3.63
CA MET A 205 3.05 0.30 2.43
C MET A 205 1.85 1.15 2.82
N ALA A 206 1.95 2.48 2.74
CA ALA A 206 0.97 3.38 3.38
C ALA A 206 0.72 4.68 2.59
N GLY A 207 -0.53 5.16 2.63
CA GLY A 207 -0.96 6.40 1.99
C GLY A 207 -0.26 7.66 2.50
N PRO A 208 -0.10 7.87 3.82
CA PRO A 208 0.60 9.04 4.37
C PRO A 208 2.02 9.24 3.84
N ALA A 209 2.71 8.18 3.40
CA ALA A 209 4.03 8.31 2.79
C ALA A 209 4.02 9.06 1.44
N CYS A 210 2.85 9.32 0.83
CA CYS A 210 2.74 10.20 -0.33
C CYS A 210 2.98 11.67 0.01
N ILE A 211 2.63 12.12 1.22
CA ILE A 211 2.69 13.54 1.62
C ILE A 211 3.86 13.85 2.56
N ILE A 212 4.41 12.84 3.24
CA ILE A 212 5.59 12.97 4.11
C ILE A 212 6.68 11.93 3.78
N PRO A 213 7.12 11.82 2.51
CA PRO A 213 8.02 10.75 2.08
C PRO A 213 9.38 10.79 2.79
N ARG A 214 10.00 11.96 2.90
CA ARG A 214 11.33 12.11 3.52
C ARG A 214 11.31 11.75 5.00
N GLN A 215 10.29 12.21 5.72
CA GLN A 215 10.10 11.92 7.14
C GLN A 215 9.82 10.43 7.36
N SER A 216 9.05 9.80 6.47
CA SER A 216 8.80 8.35 6.52
C SER A 216 10.09 7.55 6.30
N VAL A 217 10.91 7.95 5.32
CA VAL A 217 12.22 7.35 5.04
C VAL A 217 13.18 7.53 6.21
N GLU A 218 13.22 8.71 6.83
CA GLU A 218 14.06 8.94 8.00
C GLU A 218 13.62 8.07 9.19
N LEU A 219 12.32 7.94 9.44
CA LEU A 219 11.82 7.03 10.48
C LEU A 219 12.26 5.59 10.22
N TYR A 220 12.18 5.13 8.97
CA TYR A 220 12.66 3.80 8.58
C TYR A 220 14.17 3.64 8.89
N ASN A 221 14.98 4.62 8.48
CA ASN A 221 16.43 4.61 8.71
C ASN A 221 16.79 4.60 10.19
N LEU A 222 16.12 5.40 11.01
CA LEU A 222 16.32 5.42 12.47
C LEU A 222 15.98 4.06 13.09
N CYS A 223 14.87 3.44 12.69
CA CYS A 223 14.51 2.09 13.14
C CYS A 223 15.55 1.04 12.70
N LYS A 224 15.99 1.08 11.45
CA LYS A 224 17.03 0.14 10.94
C LYS A 224 18.36 0.28 11.66
N ARG A 225 18.74 1.49 12.05
CA ARG A 225 19.94 1.79 12.85
C ARG A 225 19.73 1.59 14.35
N LYS A 226 18.55 1.13 14.79
CA LYS A 226 18.16 0.93 16.19
C LYS A 226 18.30 2.19 17.06
N ARG A 227 18.13 3.38 16.47
CA ARG A 227 18.14 4.69 17.16
C ARG A 227 16.75 4.96 17.75
N TRP A 228 16.34 4.15 18.72
CA TRP A 228 14.93 4.07 19.15
C TRP A 228 14.39 5.36 19.77
N ASP A 229 15.20 6.10 20.53
CA ASP A 229 14.76 7.36 21.15
C ASP A 229 14.43 8.43 20.10
N GLU A 230 15.27 8.54 19.07
CA GLU A 230 15.06 9.45 17.95
C GLU A 230 13.92 8.96 17.05
N ALA A 231 13.88 7.65 16.77
CA ALA A 231 12.78 7.04 16.02
C ALA A 231 11.43 7.29 16.69
N LEU A 232 11.33 7.15 18.02
CA LEU A 232 10.10 7.39 18.76
C LEU A 232 9.74 8.88 18.82
N THR A 233 10.74 9.77 18.86
CA THR A 233 10.51 11.21 18.77
C THR A 233 9.89 11.59 17.43
N LEU A 234 10.42 11.05 16.33
CA LEU A 234 9.85 11.26 15.00
C LEU A 234 8.49 10.55 14.85
N GLN A 235 8.38 9.29 15.29
CA GLN A 235 7.15 8.50 15.26
C GLN A 235 5.97 9.22 15.92
N ARG A 236 6.18 9.85 17.09
CA ARG A 236 5.11 10.62 17.77
C ARG A 236 4.61 11.79 16.93
N LYS A 237 5.51 12.47 16.19
CA LYS A 237 5.11 13.53 15.25
C LYS A 237 4.32 12.96 14.08
N LEU A 238 4.83 11.90 13.43
CA LEU A 238 4.15 11.31 12.26
C LEU A 238 2.81 10.68 12.62
N TRP A 239 2.67 10.14 13.83
CA TRP A 239 1.42 9.53 14.28
C TRP A 239 0.26 10.54 14.37
N ARG A 240 0.53 11.83 14.58
CA ARG A 240 -0.54 12.86 14.56
C ARG A 240 -1.22 12.97 13.20
N ILE A 241 -0.48 12.78 12.11
CA ILE A 241 -1.06 12.69 10.76
C ILE A 241 -2.02 11.50 10.69
N ASN A 242 -1.57 10.32 11.14
CA ASN A 242 -2.41 9.12 11.14
C ASN A 242 -3.68 9.30 11.99
N GLU A 243 -3.56 9.88 13.18
CA GLU A 243 -4.70 10.17 14.06
C GLU A 243 -5.69 11.16 13.43
N THR A 244 -5.18 12.20 12.76
CA THR A 244 -6.01 13.17 12.04
C THR A 244 -6.76 12.50 10.89
N PHE A 245 -6.08 11.67 10.11
CA PHE A 245 -6.65 11.02 8.93
C PHE A 245 -7.60 9.87 9.28
N ALA A 246 -7.45 9.27 10.46
CA ALA A 246 -8.36 8.22 10.95
C ALA A 246 -9.81 8.69 11.09
N ARG A 247 -10.05 10.01 11.12
CA ARG A 247 -11.37 10.63 11.21
C ARG A 247 -12.12 10.71 9.88
N TYR A 248 -11.44 10.45 8.77
CA TYR A 248 -11.94 10.75 7.43
C TYR A 248 -11.66 9.61 6.45
N ASN A 249 -12.17 9.73 5.22
CA ASN A 249 -11.75 8.85 4.13
C ASN A 249 -10.26 9.08 3.81
N LEU A 250 -9.45 8.02 3.94
CA LEU A 250 -8.00 8.13 3.77
C LEU A 250 -7.61 8.62 2.37
N ALA A 251 -8.23 8.14 1.30
CA ALA A 251 -7.93 8.60 -0.06
C ALA A 251 -8.23 10.10 -0.23
N ALA A 252 -9.34 10.57 0.35
CA ALA A 252 -9.68 11.99 0.39
C ALA A 252 -8.65 12.82 1.15
N CYS A 253 -8.16 12.35 2.30
CA CYS A 253 -7.10 13.01 3.05
C CYS A 253 -5.80 13.11 2.27
N ILE A 254 -5.34 12.01 1.67
CA ILE A 254 -4.07 12.01 0.93
C ILE A 254 -4.18 12.89 -0.32
N LYS A 255 -5.31 12.83 -1.06
CA LYS A 255 -5.54 13.71 -2.21
C LYS A 255 -5.56 15.19 -1.81
N ALA A 256 -6.24 15.54 -0.72
CA ALA A 256 -6.25 16.91 -0.20
C ALA A 256 -4.86 17.38 0.24
N GLY A 257 -4.10 16.53 0.94
CA GLY A 257 -2.74 16.84 1.36
C GLY A 257 -1.80 17.07 0.18
N LEU A 258 -1.90 16.23 -0.86
CA LEU A 258 -1.14 16.38 -2.10
C LEU A 258 -1.53 17.67 -2.85
N ALA A 259 -2.82 18.02 -2.88
CA ALA A 259 -3.28 19.28 -3.47
C ALA A 259 -2.71 20.50 -2.74
N ILE A 260 -2.67 20.49 -1.40
CA ILE A 260 -2.00 21.53 -0.58
C ILE A 260 -0.51 21.64 -0.94
N GLN A 261 0.14 20.52 -1.25
CA GLN A 261 1.54 20.47 -1.68
C GLN A 261 1.76 20.78 -3.17
N GLY A 262 0.70 21.19 -3.90
CA GLY A 262 0.79 21.62 -5.29
C GLY A 262 0.58 20.52 -6.33
N TYR A 263 0.11 19.33 -5.95
CA TYR A 263 -0.25 18.25 -6.87
C TYR A 263 -1.75 18.27 -7.19
N GLU A 264 -2.09 18.57 -8.45
CA GLU A 264 -3.48 18.61 -8.93
C GLU A 264 -4.04 17.19 -9.18
N VAL A 265 -4.08 16.38 -8.14
CA VAL A 265 -4.48 14.96 -8.18
C VAL A 265 -6.00 14.75 -8.35
N GLY A 266 -6.78 15.82 -8.33
CA GLY A 266 -8.24 15.77 -8.37
C GLY A 266 -8.85 15.25 -7.06
N ASP A 267 -10.18 15.20 -7.04
CA ASP A 267 -10.94 14.72 -5.90
C ASP A 267 -11.09 13.18 -5.93
N PRO A 268 -11.52 12.55 -4.81
CA PRO A 268 -11.91 11.15 -4.80
C PRO A 268 -13.02 10.82 -5.81
N ILE A 269 -13.06 9.59 -6.29
CA ILE A 269 -14.05 9.18 -7.29
C ILE A 269 -15.43 9.07 -6.64
N PRO A 270 -16.48 9.73 -7.19
CA PRO A 270 -17.85 9.57 -6.70
C PRO A 270 -18.26 8.08 -6.62
N PRO A 271 -19.01 7.65 -5.59
CA PRO A 271 -19.78 8.47 -4.65
C PRO A 271 -18.99 8.96 -3.42
N GLN A 272 -17.66 8.82 -3.39
CA GLN A 272 -16.87 9.43 -2.34
C GLN A 272 -16.96 10.96 -2.40
N ALA A 273 -16.91 11.61 -1.25
CA ALA A 273 -16.84 13.06 -1.15
C ALA A 273 -15.38 13.52 -0.95
N ALA A 274 -15.04 14.65 -1.55
CA ALA A 274 -13.86 15.39 -1.16
C ALA A 274 -14.00 15.92 0.27
N LEU A 275 -12.87 16.22 0.92
CA LEU A 275 -12.89 16.91 2.21
C LEU A 275 -13.49 18.31 2.05
N THR A 276 -14.32 18.68 3.03
CA THR A 276 -14.86 20.04 3.18
C THR A 276 -13.74 21.05 3.45
N ALA A 277 -14.03 22.34 3.35
CA ALA A 277 -13.04 23.40 3.60
C ALA A 277 -12.44 23.33 5.01
N ASP A 278 -13.24 23.01 6.03
CA ASP A 278 -12.76 22.93 7.42
C ASP A 278 -11.94 21.65 7.67
N GLU A 279 -12.30 20.54 7.04
CA GLU A 279 -11.50 19.31 7.07
C GLU A 279 -10.16 19.49 6.35
N ARG A 280 -10.14 20.23 5.23
CA ARG A 280 -8.89 20.60 4.54
C ARG A 280 -7.97 21.45 5.43
N LYS A 281 -8.51 22.40 6.20
CA LYS A 281 -7.71 23.17 7.18
C LYS A 281 -7.09 22.27 8.24
N ALA A 282 -7.80 21.24 8.71
CA ALA A 282 -7.25 20.28 9.66
C ALA A 282 -6.09 19.47 9.06
N VAL A 283 -6.21 19.04 7.80
CA VAL A 283 -5.12 18.37 7.07
C VAL A 283 -3.92 19.32 6.87
N GLU A 284 -4.16 20.56 6.49
CA GLU A 284 -3.10 21.56 6.31
C GLU A 284 -2.35 21.85 7.62
N ALA A 285 -3.08 22.00 8.73
CA ALA A 285 -2.50 22.26 10.04
C ALA A 285 -1.54 21.14 10.46
N VAL A 286 -1.96 19.87 10.35
CA VAL A 286 -1.10 18.74 10.74
C VAL A 286 0.09 18.56 9.80
N LEU A 287 -0.04 18.88 8.51
CA LEU A 287 1.08 18.84 7.56
C LEU A 287 2.16 19.85 7.95
N ARG A 288 1.78 21.10 8.28
CA ARG A 288 2.71 22.14 8.70
C ARG A 288 3.50 21.78 9.95
N GLU A 289 2.97 20.93 10.83
CA GLU A 289 3.68 20.47 12.04
C GLU A 289 4.81 19.46 11.74
N VAL A 290 4.72 18.75 10.62
CA VAL A 290 5.61 17.62 10.29
C VAL A 290 6.69 18.01 9.27
N GLY A 291 6.58 19.19 8.65
CA GLY A 291 7.53 19.75 7.69
C GLY A 291 7.06 19.51 6.26
#